data_AF-A0A3B8KZV7-F1
#
_entry.id   AF-A0A3B8KZV7-F1
#
_cell.length_a   1.000
_cell.length_b   1.000
_cell.length_c   1.000
_cell.angle_alpha   90.00
_cell.angle_beta   90.00
_cell.angle_gamma   90.00
#
_symmetry.space_group_name_H-M   'P 1'
#
loop_
_entity.id
_entity.type
_entity.pdbx_description
1 polymer ?
#
loop_
_entity_poly.entity_id
_entity_poly.type
_entity_poly.pdbx_seq_one_letter_code
_entity_poly.pdbx_strand_id
1 'polypeptide(L)'
;RFWWDYGTGETGNWGCHILDIPFWALDLDYPNHVSASGPPVHALTTPRSMATHLRFPAKGDRPEVMLHWYHAQNGPEILKKHGLKHNGNNTLFVGTEGMLLCGFSKRQLLPESKFKGAKIEVKRVPNSPGFYHEWTAAIRGGGPATCHFDYSGPLTETVLLGNVAYRAGGEGFSWDHKTLTVTGNPRARGLIKPAFRVGWQV
;
A
#
# COMPACT_ATOMS: atom_id res chain seq x y z
N ARG A 1 6.54 -13.72 -12.12
CA ARG A 1 6.07 -12.81 -11.04
C ARG A 1 6.53 -13.18 -9.62
N PHE A 2 6.65 -14.47 -9.25
CA PHE A 2 7.03 -14.85 -7.87
C PHE A 2 8.54 -14.95 -7.59
N TRP A 3 9.39 -15.04 -8.61
CA TRP A 3 10.84 -15.13 -8.41
C TRP A 3 11.40 -13.76 -7.98
N TRP A 4 12.22 -13.72 -6.93
CA TRP A 4 12.74 -12.46 -6.37
C TRP A 4 13.47 -11.61 -7.41
N ASP A 5 14.20 -12.25 -8.32
CA ASP A 5 15.01 -11.57 -9.33
C ASP A 5 14.18 -11.01 -10.50
N TYR A 6 12.93 -11.47 -10.67
CA TYR A 6 12.11 -11.20 -11.85
C TYR A 6 10.70 -10.71 -11.51
N GLY A 7 10.43 -10.39 -10.25
CA GLY A 7 9.10 -9.96 -9.85
C GLY A 7 8.93 -9.74 -8.36
N THR A 8 7.70 -9.36 -8.02
CA THR A 8 7.33 -8.76 -6.74
C THR A 8 6.18 -9.51 -6.05
N GLY A 9 5.80 -10.67 -6.59
CA GLY A 9 4.78 -11.52 -6.01
C GLY A 9 3.38 -10.91 -6.02
N GLU A 10 2.54 -11.37 -5.10
CA GLU A 10 1.20 -10.80 -4.90
C GLU A 10 1.26 -9.38 -4.33
N THR A 11 2.27 -9.06 -3.52
CA THR A 11 2.47 -7.73 -2.96
C THR A 11 2.55 -6.67 -4.06
N GLY A 12 3.46 -6.83 -5.02
CA GLY A 12 3.58 -5.88 -6.13
C GLY A 12 2.45 -5.98 -7.15
N ASN A 13 1.87 -7.17 -7.34
CA ASN A 13 0.76 -7.34 -8.26
C ASN A 13 -0.50 -6.61 -7.79
N TRP A 14 -0.88 -6.75 -6.52
CA TRP A 14 -2.15 -6.21 -6.01
C TRP A 14 -1.99 -4.91 -5.23
N GLY A 15 -0.84 -4.69 -4.58
CA GLY A 15 -0.60 -3.52 -3.74
C GLY A 15 -0.79 -2.22 -4.52
N CYS A 16 -0.16 -2.10 -5.70
CA CYS A 16 -0.27 -0.90 -6.53
C CYS A 16 -1.69 -0.65 -7.07
N HIS A 17 -2.54 -1.66 -7.14
CA HIS A 17 -3.95 -1.49 -7.54
C HIS A 17 -4.83 -1.11 -6.36
N ILE A 18 -4.67 -1.76 -5.20
CA ILE A 18 -5.62 -1.64 -4.08
C ILE A 18 -5.24 -0.50 -3.14
N LEU A 19 -3.95 -0.29 -2.88
CA LEU A 19 -3.49 0.76 -1.97
C LEU A 19 -3.68 2.17 -2.54
N ASP A 20 -4.08 2.28 -3.81
CA ASP A 20 -4.52 3.55 -4.42
C ASP A 20 -5.61 4.25 -3.59
N ILE A 21 -6.59 3.49 -3.10
CA ILE A 21 -7.70 4.01 -2.30
C ILE A 21 -7.22 4.71 -1.01
N PRO A 22 -6.47 4.06 -0.10
CA PRO A 22 -5.99 4.72 1.10
C PRO A 22 -4.93 5.79 0.80
N PHE A 23 -4.12 5.65 -0.26
CA PHE A 23 -3.13 6.68 -0.62
C PHE A 23 -3.79 8.00 -0.99
N TRP A 24 -4.81 7.97 -1.85
CA TRP A 24 -5.59 9.16 -2.20
C TRP A 24 -6.41 9.69 -1.02
N ALA A 25 -7.14 8.80 -0.34
CA ALA A 25 -8.08 9.21 0.71
C ALA A 25 -7.38 9.80 1.95
N LEU A 26 -6.14 9.37 2.23
CA LEU A 26 -5.39 9.77 3.40
C LEU A 26 -4.09 10.51 3.04
N ASP A 27 -3.91 11.01 1.81
CA ASP A 27 -2.71 11.77 1.41
C ASP A 27 -1.40 11.11 1.90
N LEU A 28 -1.25 9.81 1.60
CA LEU A 28 -0.09 9.03 2.02
C LEU A 28 1.08 9.26 1.05
N ASP A 29 2.28 9.31 1.61
CA ASP A 29 3.55 9.41 0.88
C ASP A 29 4.45 8.20 1.17
N TYR A 30 5.32 8.30 2.17
CA TYR A 30 6.33 7.30 2.50
C TYR A 30 6.16 6.83 3.95
N PRO A 31 6.19 5.52 4.20
CA PRO A 31 6.23 5.03 5.57
C PRO A 31 7.59 5.34 6.21
N ASN A 32 7.62 5.57 7.52
CA ASN A 32 8.87 5.70 8.28
C ASN A 32 9.29 4.38 8.93
N HIS A 33 8.42 3.37 8.92
CA HIS A 33 8.71 2.05 9.47
C HIS A 33 7.86 0.98 8.79
N VAL A 34 8.49 -0.16 8.52
CA VAL A 34 7.87 -1.28 7.82
C VAL A 34 8.23 -2.59 8.50
N SER A 35 7.24 -3.46 8.74
CA SER A 35 7.44 -4.84 9.20
C SER A 35 6.52 -5.79 8.45
N ALA A 36 6.80 -7.09 8.52
CA ALA A 36 5.99 -8.08 7.83
C ALA A 36 6.00 -9.43 8.54
N SER A 37 4.97 -10.24 8.29
CA SER A 37 4.89 -11.62 8.77
C SER A 37 4.32 -12.53 7.69
N GLY A 38 4.66 -13.81 7.76
CA GLY A 38 4.27 -14.80 6.76
C GLY A 38 4.94 -16.15 6.99
N PRO A 39 4.82 -17.09 6.04
CA PRO A 39 5.52 -18.37 6.12
C PRO A 39 7.04 -18.18 6.10
N PRO A 40 7.83 -19.22 6.43
CA PRO A 40 9.29 -19.17 6.32
C PRO A 40 9.76 -18.64 4.96
N VAL A 41 10.74 -17.73 4.98
CA VAL A 41 11.24 -17.07 3.76
C VAL A 41 11.87 -18.11 2.84
N HIS A 42 11.39 -18.17 1.59
CA HIS A 42 12.01 -19.00 0.56
C HIS A 42 13.16 -18.26 -0.12
N ALA A 43 14.24 -18.98 -0.42
CA ALA A 43 15.47 -18.40 -0.98
C ALA A 43 15.25 -17.72 -2.34
N LEU A 44 14.32 -18.22 -3.16
CA LEU A 44 14.19 -17.82 -4.57
C LEU A 44 12.86 -17.14 -4.91
N THR A 45 11.86 -17.23 -4.05
CA THR A 45 10.49 -16.83 -4.41
C THR A 45 9.76 -16.10 -3.29
N THR A 46 8.85 -15.20 -3.70
CA THR A 46 7.93 -14.49 -2.81
C THR A 46 6.88 -15.43 -2.23
N PRO A 47 6.32 -15.11 -1.04
CA PRO A 47 5.25 -15.91 -0.47
C PRO A 47 3.96 -15.71 -1.28
N ARG A 48 3.04 -16.67 -1.13
CA ARG A 48 1.65 -16.52 -1.60
C ARG A 48 0.73 -15.90 -0.54
N SER A 49 1.22 -15.78 0.69
CA SER A 49 0.50 -15.18 1.80
C SER A 49 1.43 -14.37 2.70
N MET A 50 1.07 -13.12 2.99
CA MET A 50 1.87 -12.23 3.84
C MET A 50 0.99 -11.14 4.46
N ALA A 51 1.40 -10.67 5.63
CA ALA A 51 0.93 -9.43 6.22
C ALA A 51 2.07 -8.41 6.26
N THR A 52 1.78 -7.16 5.95
CA THR A 52 2.72 -6.04 6.04
C THR A 52 2.10 -4.94 6.88
N HIS A 53 2.90 -4.34 7.76
CA HIS A 53 2.52 -3.23 8.60
C HIS A 53 3.41 -2.04 8.27
N LEU A 54 2.79 -0.94 7.86
CA LEU A 54 3.49 0.25 7.42
C LEU A 54 2.99 1.43 8.24
N ARG A 55 3.92 2.16 8.85
CA ARG A 55 3.64 3.35 9.63
C ARG A 55 3.95 4.58 8.80
N PHE A 56 2.92 5.36 8.50
CA PHE A 56 3.06 6.64 7.82
C PHE A 56 3.02 7.76 8.87
N PRO A 57 4.05 8.62 8.93
CA PRO A 57 4.07 9.72 9.88
C PRO A 57 2.87 10.65 9.69
N ALA A 58 2.56 11.42 10.74
CA ALA A 58 1.60 12.51 10.64
C ALA A 58 2.02 13.53 9.56
N LYS A 59 1.04 14.13 8.89
CA LYS A 59 1.27 15.08 7.78
C LYS A 59 0.18 16.17 7.80
N GLY A 60 0.58 17.41 8.06
CA GLY A 60 -0.39 18.50 8.28
C GLY A 60 -1.34 18.13 9.43
N ASP A 61 -2.65 18.20 9.17
CA ASP A 61 -3.69 17.84 10.14
C ASP A 61 -4.00 16.32 10.17
N ARG A 62 -3.39 15.53 9.28
CA ARG A 62 -3.55 14.06 9.28
C ARG A 62 -2.69 13.44 10.38
N PRO A 63 -3.27 12.67 11.33
CA PRO A 63 -2.50 11.95 12.33
C PRO A 63 -1.68 10.81 11.69
N GLU A 64 -0.79 10.20 12.48
CA GLU A 64 -0.09 8.99 12.05
C GLU A 64 -1.09 7.91 11.57
N VAL A 65 -0.75 7.23 10.48
CA VAL A 65 -1.57 6.16 9.90
C VAL A 65 -0.80 4.85 9.96
N MET A 66 -1.41 3.86 10.59
CA MET A 66 -0.98 2.46 10.50
C MET A 66 -1.74 1.78 9.38
N LEU A 67 -1.03 1.46 8.29
CA LEU A 67 -1.56 0.70 7.17
C LEU A 67 -1.21 -0.78 7.34
N HIS A 68 -2.22 -1.63 7.24
CA HIS A 68 -2.05 -3.08 7.29
C HIS A 68 -2.44 -3.69 5.94
N TRP A 69 -1.47 -4.23 5.22
CA TRP A 69 -1.68 -4.91 3.95
C TRP A 69 -1.68 -6.43 4.14
N TYR A 70 -2.67 -7.11 3.59
CA TYR A 70 -2.79 -8.57 3.65
C TYR A 70 -3.09 -9.11 2.26
N HIS A 71 -2.19 -9.92 1.73
CA HIS A 71 -2.55 -10.82 0.64
C HIS A 71 -2.61 -12.22 1.25
N ALA A 72 -3.80 -12.68 1.60
CA ALA A 72 -4.02 -13.98 2.23
C ALA A 72 -5.45 -14.44 1.93
N GLN A 73 -5.65 -15.74 1.74
CA GLN A 73 -6.97 -16.29 1.38
C GLN A 73 -8.06 -15.95 2.41
N ASN A 74 -7.70 -15.87 3.69
CA ASN A 74 -8.65 -15.60 4.78
C ASN A 74 -8.82 -14.13 5.13
N GLY A 75 -8.07 -13.22 4.48
CA GLY A 75 -8.02 -11.80 4.84
C GLY A 75 -7.55 -11.56 6.27
N PRO A 76 -7.63 -10.31 6.76
CA PRO A 76 -7.25 -9.98 8.13
C PRO A 76 -8.31 -10.38 9.16
N GLU A 77 -7.85 -10.71 10.38
CA GLU A 77 -8.71 -11.14 11.49
C GLU A 77 -9.82 -10.15 11.86
N ILE A 78 -9.57 -8.85 11.66
CA ILE A 78 -10.55 -7.80 11.93
C ILE A 78 -11.86 -8.00 11.15
N LEU A 79 -11.81 -8.56 9.94
CA LEU A 79 -13.03 -8.86 9.19
C LEU A 79 -13.86 -9.92 9.90
N LYS A 80 -13.22 -11.00 10.38
CA LYS A 80 -13.89 -12.07 11.13
C LYS A 80 -14.47 -11.54 12.45
N LYS A 81 -13.71 -10.72 13.18
CA LYS A 81 -14.14 -10.10 14.45
C LYS A 81 -15.44 -9.30 14.30
N HIS A 82 -15.64 -8.67 13.15
CA HIS A 82 -16.84 -7.87 12.85
C HIS A 82 -17.86 -8.60 11.96
N GLY A 83 -17.68 -9.90 11.69
CA GLY A 83 -18.58 -10.66 10.81
C GLY A 83 -18.63 -10.15 9.36
N LEU A 84 -17.58 -9.45 8.92
CA LEU A 84 -17.49 -8.83 7.61
C LEU A 84 -16.94 -9.81 6.58
N LYS A 85 -17.43 -9.70 5.35
CA LYS A 85 -16.90 -10.40 4.18
C LYS A 85 -16.30 -9.39 3.22
N HIS A 86 -15.24 -9.77 2.50
CA HIS A 86 -14.66 -8.88 1.49
C HIS A 86 -15.71 -8.52 0.42
N ASN A 87 -16.39 -9.49 -0.22
CA ASN A 87 -17.50 -9.28 -1.18
C ASN A 87 -17.27 -8.15 -2.24
N GLY A 88 -16.04 -8.05 -2.73
CA GLY A 88 -15.58 -6.99 -3.65
C GLY A 88 -15.04 -5.72 -2.99
N ASN A 89 -15.12 -5.61 -1.66
CA ASN A 89 -14.36 -4.64 -0.88
C ASN A 89 -12.92 -5.14 -0.68
N ASN A 90 -11.99 -4.21 -0.62
CA ASN A 90 -10.55 -4.46 -0.52
C ASN A 90 -9.84 -3.53 0.47
N THR A 91 -10.55 -2.55 1.04
CA THR A 91 -10.01 -1.57 1.99
C THR A 91 -10.97 -1.38 3.16
N LEU A 92 -10.46 -1.43 4.38
CA LEU A 92 -11.19 -1.12 5.61
C LEU A 92 -10.50 0.05 6.31
N PHE A 93 -11.17 1.20 6.39
CA PHE A 93 -10.75 2.30 7.24
C PHE A 93 -11.30 2.11 8.64
N VAL A 94 -10.47 2.29 9.66
CA VAL A 94 -10.83 2.16 11.07
C VAL A 94 -10.62 3.49 11.77
N GLY A 95 -11.72 4.13 12.18
CA GLY A 95 -11.71 5.35 12.97
C GLY A 95 -12.15 5.09 14.41
N THR A 96 -12.00 6.10 15.26
CA THR A 96 -12.46 6.07 16.66
C THR A 96 -13.98 5.96 16.79
N GLU A 97 -14.71 6.39 15.77
CA GLU A 97 -16.17 6.52 15.78
C GLU A 97 -16.91 5.55 14.86
N GLY A 98 -16.18 4.74 14.11
CA GLY A 98 -16.75 3.83 13.13
C GLY A 98 -15.72 3.33 12.13
N MET A 99 -16.17 2.49 11.22
CA MET A 99 -15.34 1.96 10.13
C MET A 99 -16.01 2.17 8.78
N LEU A 100 -15.19 2.26 7.73
CA LEU A 100 -15.64 2.28 6.34
C LEU A 100 -15.02 1.10 5.60
N LEU A 101 -15.83 0.08 5.29
CA LEU A 101 -15.45 -1.00 4.41
C LEU A 101 -15.79 -0.61 2.97
N CYS A 102 -14.82 -0.67 2.06
CA CYS A 102 -15.01 -0.23 0.68
C CYS A 102 -14.15 -0.96 -0.34
N GLY A 103 -14.55 -0.80 -1.59
CA GLY A 103 -13.75 -0.99 -2.79
C GLY A 103 -14.08 0.13 -3.78
N PHE A 104 -13.67 0.00 -5.04
CA PHE A 104 -13.87 1.06 -6.05
C PHE A 104 -15.34 1.47 -6.25
N SER A 105 -16.26 0.51 -6.21
CA SER A 105 -17.68 0.75 -6.50
C SER A 105 -18.60 0.57 -5.29
N LYS A 106 -18.09 0.09 -4.14
CA LYS A 106 -18.90 -0.22 -2.95
C LYS A 106 -18.34 0.49 -1.72
N ARG A 107 -19.24 0.97 -0.87
CA ARG A 107 -18.93 1.59 0.43
C ARG A 107 -19.96 1.12 1.46
N GLN A 108 -19.52 0.78 2.66
CA GLN A 108 -20.36 0.37 3.78
C GLN A 108 -19.80 0.97 5.08
N LEU A 109 -20.64 1.74 5.78
CA LEU A 109 -20.29 2.32 7.08
C LEU A 109 -20.72 1.40 8.22
N LEU A 110 -19.88 1.31 9.24
CA LEU A 110 -20.01 0.36 10.32
C LEU A 110 -19.82 1.04 11.69
N PRO A 111 -20.60 0.68 12.73
CA PRO A 111 -21.73 -0.26 12.66
C PRO A 111 -22.92 0.36 11.91
N GLU A 112 -23.63 -0.43 11.10
CA GLU A 112 -24.72 0.07 10.24
C GLU A 112 -25.82 0.80 11.02
N SER A 113 -26.08 0.39 12.26
CA SER A 113 -27.06 1.01 13.14
C SER A 113 -26.77 2.47 13.44
N LYS A 114 -25.51 2.88 13.54
CA LYS A 114 -25.10 4.28 13.78
C LYS A 114 -25.31 5.16 12.54
N PHE A 115 -25.16 4.58 11.36
CA PHE A 115 -25.17 5.32 10.08
C PHE A 115 -26.46 5.15 9.28
N LYS A 116 -27.46 4.45 9.84
CA LYS A 116 -28.76 4.28 9.20
C LYS A 116 -29.43 5.64 8.99
N GLY A 117 -29.68 5.99 7.72
CA GLY A 117 -30.29 7.28 7.35
C GLY A 117 -29.34 8.48 7.47
N ALA A 118 -28.04 8.27 7.76
CA ALA A 118 -27.07 9.35 7.77
C ALA A 118 -26.97 9.99 6.39
N LYS A 119 -27.09 11.31 6.33
CA LYS A 119 -26.82 12.10 5.13
C LYS A 119 -25.38 12.55 5.18
N ILE A 120 -24.54 11.93 4.36
CA ILE A 120 -23.11 12.23 4.30
C ILE A 120 -22.88 13.03 3.04
N GLU A 121 -22.38 14.25 3.21
CA GLU A 121 -21.90 15.05 2.09
C GLU A 121 -20.61 14.42 1.56
N VAL A 122 -20.63 14.01 0.29
CA VAL A 122 -19.48 13.37 -0.35
C VAL A 122 -18.91 14.35 -1.36
N LYS A 123 -17.72 14.87 -1.09
CA LYS A 123 -16.90 15.53 -2.11
C LYS A 123 -16.43 14.47 -3.09
N ARG A 124 -16.79 14.63 -4.36
CA ARG A 124 -16.40 13.71 -5.43
C ARG A 124 -15.26 14.31 -6.22
N VAL A 125 -14.26 13.49 -6.51
CA VAL A 125 -13.30 13.78 -7.58
C VAL A 125 -13.95 13.49 -8.93
N PRO A 126 -13.57 14.21 -10.01
CA PRO A 126 -14.02 13.88 -11.36
C PRO A 126 -13.66 12.44 -11.73
N ASN A 127 -14.51 11.81 -12.54
CA ASN A 127 -14.16 10.50 -13.11
C ASN A 127 -12.98 10.68 -14.07
N SER A 128 -12.05 9.72 -14.05
CA SER A 128 -10.98 9.66 -15.05
C SER A 128 -11.60 9.49 -16.45
N PRO A 129 -11.17 10.26 -17.46
CA PRO A 129 -11.53 10.02 -18.86
C PRO A 129 -10.82 8.78 -19.45
N GLY A 130 -10.01 8.09 -18.66
CA GLY A 130 -9.17 6.95 -19.04
C GLY A 130 -7.70 7.35 -19.13
N PHE A 131 -6.80 6.48 -18.64
CA PHE A 131 -5.37 6.79 -18.50
C PHE A 131 -4.67 7.15 -19.83
N TYR A 132 -5.09 6.58 -20.96
CA TYR A 132 -4.58 6.98 -22.29
C TYR A 132 -4.96 8.42 -22.66
N HIS A 133 -6.19 8.85 -22.32
CA HIS A 133 -6.64 10.22 -22.57
C HIS A 133 -5.94 11.21 -21.64
N GLU A 134 -5.80 10.87 -20.36
CA GLU A 134 -5.02 11.68 -19.42
C GLU A 134 -3.57 11.86 -19.90
N TRP A 135 -2.91 10.78 -20.32
CA TRP A 135 -1.54 10.82 -20.81
C TRP A 135 -1.39 11.67 -22.07
N THR A 136 -2.25 11.47 -23.07
CA THR A 136 -2.21 12.26 -24.31
C THR A 136 -2.57 13.74 -24.09
N ALA A 137 -3.46 14.06 -23.16
CA ALA A 137 -3.78 15.43 -22.77
C ALA A 137 -2.59 16.12 -22.07
N ALA A 138 -1.93 15.42 -21.14
CA ALA A 138 -0.76 15.94 -20.44
C ALA A 138 0.40 16.27 -21.41
N ILE A 139 0.68 15.40 -22.39
CA ILE A 139 1.71 15.67 -23.43
C ILE A 139 1.40 16.93 -24.24
N ARG A 140 0.12 17.24 -24.45
CA ARG A 140 -0.34 18.42 -25.21
C ARG A 140 -0.34 19.71 -24.38
N GLY A 141 0.18 19.69 -23.16
CA GLY A 141 0.22 20.85 -22.26
C GLY A 141 -1.02 21.00 -21.37
N GLY A 142 -1.86 19.97 -21.27
CA GLY A 142 -2.94 19.90 -20.29
C GLY A 142 -2.42 19.69 -18.86
N GLY A 143 -3.36 19.51 -17.92
CA GLY A 143 -3.03 19.15 -16.53
C GLY A 143 -2.31 17.80 -16.42
N PRO A 144 -1.62 17.53 -15.30
CA PRO A 144 -0.95 16.26 -15.07
C PRO A 144 -1.95 15.09 -15.04
N ALA A 145 -1.51 13.93 -15.50
CA ALA A 145 -2.28 12.69 -15.34
C ALA A 145 -2.43 12.33 -13.86
N THR A 146 -3.51 11.63 -13.51
CA THR A 146 -3.82 11.28 -12.10
C THR A 146 -2.82 10.28 -11.51
N CYS A 147 -2.04 9.59 -12.34
CA CYS A 147 -1.02 8.60 -11.97
C CYS A 147 0.42 9.09 -12.21
N HIS A 148 0.72 10.37 -11.96
CA HIS A 148 2.06 10.95 -12.12
C HIS A 148 3.13 10.30 -11.20
N PHE A 149 4.42 10.58 -11.45
CA PHE A 149 5.53 9.95 -10.73
C PHE A 149 5.65 10.36 -9.26
N ASP A 150 5.29 11.59 -8.89
CA ASP A 150 5.29 12.00 -7.47
C ASP A 150 4.24 11.25 -6.65
N TYR A 151 3.23 10.68 -7.31
CA TYR A 151 2.24 9.80 -6.69
C TYR A 151 2.66 8.32 -6.77
N SER A 152 2.95 7.83 -7.98
CA SER A 152 3.22 6.42 -8.23
C SER A 152 4.57 5.94 -7.66
N GLY A 153 5.53 6.85 -7.50
CA GLY A 153 6.82 6.59 -6.85
C GLY A 153 6.66 6.16 -5.38
N PRO A 154 6.15 7.03 -4.49
CA PRO A 154 5.93 6.69 -3.09
C PRO A 154 5.05 5.44 -2.89
N LEU A 155 3.99 5.29 -3.70
CA LEU A 155 3.13 4.10 -3.67
C LEU A 155 3.91 2.82 -4.00
N THR A 156 4.67 2.84 -5.10
CA THR A 156 5.48 1.68 -5.51
C THR A 156 6.55 1.36 -4.48
N GLU A 157 7.26 2.37 -3.96
CA GLU A 157 8.26 2.21 -2.93
C GLU A 157 7.67 1.54 -1.68
N THR A 158 6.54 2.05 -1.19
CA THR A 158 5.78 1.49 -0.06
C THR A 158 5.47 0.00 -0.26
N VAL A 159 4.93 -0.35 -1.43
CA VAL A 159 4.56 -1.73 -1.75
C VAL A 159 5.80 -2.63 -1.74
N LEU A 160 6.91 -2.18 -2.32
CA LEU A 160 8.15 -2.96 -2.40
C LEU A 160 8.83 -3.13 -1.03
N LEU A 161 8.75 -2.12 -0.15
CA LEU A 161 9.28 -2.22 1.22
C LEU A 161 8.62 -3.35 2.01
N GLY A 162 7.37 -3.72 1.70
CA GLY A 162 6.72 -4.90 2.29
C GLY A 162 7.44 -6.20 1.97
N ASN A 163 7.90 -6.38 0.72
CA ASN A 163 8.72 -7.53 0.33
C ASN A 163 10.10 -7.50 0.99
N VAL A 164 10.71 -6.32 1.12
CA VAL A 164 12.00 -6.16 1.81
C VAL A 164 11.88 -6.57 3.27
N ALA A 165 10.85 -6.10 3.99
CA ALA A 165 10.62 -6.45 5.39
C ALA A 165 10.44 -7.95 5.57
N TYR A 166 9.62 -8.59 4.73
CA TYR A 166 9.42 -10.04 4.79
C TYR A 166 10.70 -10.81 4.51
N ARG A 167 11.39 -10.49 3.39
CA ARG A 167 12.61 -11.18 2.98
C ARG A 167 13.76 -11.01 3.99
N ALA A 168 13.77 -9.90 4.73
CA ALA A 168 14.73 -9.63 5.79
C ALA A 168 14.46 -10.37 7.11
N GLY A 169 13.34 -11.12 7.22
CA GLY A 169 12.98 -11.90 8.41
C GLY A 169 11.81 -11.33 9.21
N GLY A 170 11.19 -10.23 8.78
CA GLY A 170 9.93 -9.74 9.33
C GLY A 170 10.01 -8.82 10.56
N GLU A 171 11.13 -8.80 11.29
CA GLU A 171 11.36 -8.01 12.52
C GLU A 171 11.14 -6.49 12.36
N GLY A 172 11.11 -6.02 11.12
CA GLY A 172 10.85 -4.64 10.76
C GLY A 172 12.09 -3.77 10.73
N PHE A 173 11.93 -2.55 10.23
CA PHE A 173 12.99 -1.55 10.15
C PHE A 173 12.44 -0.13 10.00
N SER A 174 13.28 0.84 10.37
CA SER A 174 13.01 2.25 10.07
C SER A 174 13.50 2.59 8.66
N TRP A 175 12.70 3.36 7.92
CA TRP A 175 12.96 3.76 6.55
C TRP A 175 13.09 5.27 6.43
N ASP A 176 14.16 5.73 5.80
CA ASP A 176 14.35 7.11 5.38
C ASP A 176 14.32 7.20 3.85
N HIS A 177 13.20 7.69 3.32
CA HIS A 177 12.99 7.83 1.87
C HIS A 177 13.90 8.89 1.23
N LYS A 178 14.40 9.87 2.00
CA LYS A 178 15.25 10.94 1.45
C LYS A 178 16.65 10.42 1.12
N THR A 179 17.14 9.51 1.95
CA THR A 179 18.48 8.92 1.81
C THR A 179 18.44 7.48 1.29
N LEU A 180 17.24 6.91 1.12
CA LEU A 180 16.99 5.50 0.78
C LEU A 180 17.71 4.54 1.73
N THR A 181 17.62 4.82 3.04
CA THR A 181 18.39 4.12 4.06
C THR A 181 17.50 3.34 5.04
N VAL A 182 18.00 2.16 5.42
CA VAL A 182 17.41 1.28 6.42
C VAL A 182 18.21 1.30 7.73
N THR A 183 17.49 1.50 8.84
CA THR A 183 18.02 1.44 10.20
C THR A 183 17.32 0.34 11.00
N GLY A 184 18.07 -0.39 11.83
CA GLY A 184 17.56 -1.45 12.70
C GLY A 184 17.58 -2.87 12.09
N ASN A 185 17.77 -3.02 10.77
CA ASN A 185 17.82 -4.34 10.13
C ASN A 185 18.89 -4.41 9.02
N PRO A 186 20.08 -4.98 9.29
CA PRO A 186 21.16 -5.09 8.31
C PRO A 186 20.80 -5.94 7.08
N ARG A 187 19.94 -6.96 7.24
CA ARG A 187 19.49 -7.79 6.11
C ARG A 187 18.63 -6.97 5.16
N ALA A 188 17.67 -6.21 5.68
CA ALA A 188 16.85 -5.31 4.88
C ALA A 188 17.70 -4.25 4.17
N ARG A 189 18.70 -3.67 4.86
CA ARG A 189 19.65 -2.73 4.24
C ARG A 189 20.35 -3.31 3.02
N GLY A 190 20.77 -4.58 3.09
CA GLY A 190 21.40 -5.28 1.97
C GLY A 190 20.47 -5.59 0.79
N LEU A 191 19.16 -5.37 0.93
CA LEU A 191 18.17 -5.61 -0.12
C LEU A 191 17.70 -4.34 -0.84
N ILE A 192 18.04 -3.15 -0.34
CA ILE A 192 17.58 -1.87 -0.93
C ILE A 192 18.27 -1.58 -2.25
N LYS A 193 19.59 -1.74 -2.29
CA LYS A 193 20.39 -1.51 -3.50
C LYS A 193 20.98 -2.83 -3.97
N PRO A 194 20.70 -3.26 -5.21
CA PRO A 194 21.33 -4.45 -5.75
C PRO A 194 22.84 -4.23 -5.93
N ALA A 195 23.63 -5.29 -5.78
CA ALA A 195 25.03 -5.26 -6.18
C ALA A 195 25.11 -5.32 -7.71
N PHE A 196 25.50 -4.23 -8.34
CA PHE A 196 25.78 -4.21 -9.77
C PHE A 196 27.13 -4.84 -10.07
N ARG A 197 27.24 -5.51 -11.23
CA ARG A 197 28.52 -6.03 -11.72
C ARG A 197 29.47 -4.86 -11.99
N VAL A 198 30.77 -5.10 -11.81
CA VAL A 198 31.81 -4.11 -12.15
C VAL A 198 31.67 -3.68 -13.61
N GLY A 199 31.62 -2.37 -13.85
CA GLY A 199 31.39 -1.76 -15.17
C GLY A 199 29.92 -1.43 -15.49
N TRP A 200 28.98 -1.81 -14.61
CA TRP A 200 27.54 -1.60 -14.77
C TRP A 200 26.90 -0.89 -13.56
N GLN A 201 27.71 -0.21 -12.75
CA GLN A 201 27.20 0.60 -11.65
C GLN A 201 26.47 1.84 -12.21
N VAL A 202 25.32 2.17 -11.62
CA VAL A 202 24.47 3.32 -11.97
C VAL A 202 24.56 4.40 -10.90
#